data_AF-A0A2M7DF56-F1
#
_entry.id   AF-A0A2M7DF56-F1
#
_cell.length_a   1.000
_cell.length_b   1.000
_cell.length_c   1.000
_cell.angle_alpha   90.00
_cell.angle_beta   90.00
_cell.angle_gamma   90.00
#
_symmetry.space_group_name_H-M   'P 1'
#
loop_
_entity.id
_entity.type
_entity.pdbx_description
1 polymer ?
#
loop_
_entity_poly.entity_id
_entity_poly.type
_entity_poly.pdbx_seq_one_letter_code
_entity_poly.pdbx_strand_id
1 'polypeptide(L)' 'MEEEVLKRIQNIRKNKGFTYENLTNDLNISTAAYRKIELNKTKLTLERLSQIAEALETKVEDL' A
#
# COMPACT_ATOMS: atom_id res chain seq x y z
N MET A 1 13.12 2.51 -8.63
CA MET A 1 12.04 1.63 -9.15
C MET A 1 11.06 1.29 -8.02
N GLU A 2 11.48 0.59 -6.97
CA GLU A 2 10.59 0.26 -5.83
C GLU A 2 10.17 1.49 -5.00
N GLU A 3 11.08 2.42 -4.71
CA GLU A 3 10.76 3.64 -3.94
C GLU A 3 9.71 4.54 -4.60
N GLU A 4 9.64 4.55 -5.93
CA GLU A 4 8.66 5.38 -6.66
C GLU A 4 7.25 4.77 -6.55
N VAL A 5 7.15 3.44 -6.63
CA VAL A 5 5.90 2.70 -6.41
C VAL A 5 5.39 2.92 -4.98
N LEU A 6 6.29 2.85 -3.98
CA LEU A 6 5.93 3.11 -2.59
C LEU A 6 5.44 4.56 -2.36
N LYS A 7 6.02 5.55 -3.06
CA LYS A 7 5.52 6.93 -3.01
C LYS A 7 4.13 7.07 -3.65
N ARG A 8 3.87 6.39 -4.76
CA ARG A 8 2.56 6.39 -5.41
C ARG A 8 1.49 5.77 -4.53
N ILE A 9 1.78 4.60 -3.93
CA ILE A 9 0.92 3.96 -2.92
C ILE A 9 0.58 4.96 -1.79
N GLN A 10 1.60 5.62 -1.22
CA GLN A 10 1.40 6.62 -0.16
C GLN A 10 0.52 7.79 -0.62
N ASN A 11 0.73 8.29 -1.83
CA ASN A 11 -0.01 9.42 -2.37
C ASN A 11 -1.47 9.05 -2.65
N ILE A 12 -1.73 7.91 -3.28
CA ILE A 12 -3.08 7.42 -3.56
C ILE A 12 -3.84 7.22 -2.25
N ARG A 13 -3.23 6.57 -1.26
CA ARG A 13 -3.82 6.37 0.06
C ARG A 13 -4.24 7.70 0.71
N LYS A 14 -3.35 8.70 0.71
CA LYS A 14 -3.62 10.03 1.26
C LYS A 14 -4.71 10.77 0.47
N ASN A 15 -4.65 10.74 -0.86
CA ASN A 15 -5.59 11.43 -1.73
C ASN A 15 -7.02 10.87 -1.61
N LYS A 16 -7.15 9.55 -1.41
CA LYS A 16 -8.44 8.89 -1.15
C LYS A 16 -8.91 8.98 0.30
N GLY A 17 -8.09 9.54 1.20
CA GLY A 17 -8.44 9.67 2.61
C GLY A 17 -8.39 8.36 3.40
N PHE A 18 -7.72 7.32 2.90
CA PHE A 18 -7.57 6.05 3.62
C PHE A 18 -6.65 6.21 4.84
N THR A 19 -7.19 5.88 6.01
CA THR A 19 -6.39 5.69 7.22
C THR A 19 -5.58 4.40 7.11
N TYR A 20 -4.57 4.27 7.98
CA TYR A 20 -3.85 2.99 8.07
C TYR A 20 -4.79 1.88 8.53
N GLU A 21 -5.66 2.12 9.52
CA GLU A 21 -6.57 1.08 10.01
C GLU A 21 -7.49 0.56 8.91
N ASN A 22 -8.14 1.47 8.16
CA ASN A 22 -9.06 1.09 7.10
C ASN A 22 -8.39 0.19 6.08
N LEU A 23 -7.22 0.60 5.59
CA LEU A 23 -6.51 -0.15 4.55
C LEU A 23 -5.97 -1.49 5.06
N THR A 24 -5.49 -1.54 6.31
CA THR A 24 -4.91 -2.78 6.84
C THR A 24 -5.94 -3.82 7.24
N ASN A 25 -7.18 -3.40 7.54
CA ASN A 25 -8.29 -4.32 7.77
C ASN A 25 -8.54 -5.18 6.52
N ASP A 26 -8.59 -4.56 5.34
CA ASP A 26 -8.82 -5.28 4.08
C ASP A 26 -7.64 -6.16 3.68
N LEU A 27 -6.41 -5.72 4.01
CA LEU A 27 -5.19 -6.48 3.74
C LEU A 27 -4.91 -7.61 4.77
N ASN A 28 -5.70 -7.68 5.84
CA ASN A 28 -5.52 -8.59 6.97
C ASN A 28 -4.07 -8.58 7.53
N ILE A 29 -3.51 -7.39 7.70
CA ILE A 29 -2.18 -7.17 8.30
C ILE A 29 -2.27 -6.11 9.40
N SER A 30 -1.22 -5.98 10.21
CA SER A 30 -1.16 -4.88 11.17
C SER A 30 -0.81 -3.55 10.49
N THR A 31 -1.30 -2.44 11.04
CA THR A 31 -0.91 -1.07 10.64
C THR A 31 0.61 -0.88 10.65
N ALA A 32 1.30 -1.49 11.62
CA ALA A 32 2.75 -1.47 11.71
C ALA A 32 3.43 -2.21 10.56
N ALA A 33 2.89 -3.36 10.14
CA ALA A 33 3.41 -4.11 9.00
C ALA A 33 3.26 -3.29 7.70
N TYR A 34 2.09 -2.69 7.48
CA TYR A 34 1.86 -1.83 6.32
C TYR A 34 2.76 -0.58 6.32
N ARG A 35 2.95 0.08 7.47
CA ARG A 35 3.89 1.21 7.58
C ARG A 35 5.32 0.82 7.20
N LYS A 36 5.78 -0.38 7.57
CA LYS A 36 7.10 -0.87 7.14
C LYS A 36 7.20 -1.02 5.63
N ILE A 37 6.12 -1.38 4.95
CA ILE A 37 6.06 -1.42 3.48
C ILE A 37 6.23 -0.01 2.92
N GLU A 38 5.40 0.96 3.37
CA GLU A 38 5.49 2.35 2.89
C GLU A 38 6.87 2.99 3.16
N LEU A 39 7.54 2.59 4.24
CA LEU A 39 8.88 3.07 4.62
C LEU A 39 10.04 2.28 3.97
N ASN A 40 9.75 1.38 3.03
CA ASN A 40 10.72 0.51 2.37
C ASN A 40 11.57 -0.33 3.36
N LYS A 41 10.97 -0.73 4.49
CA LYS A 41 11.59 -1.59 5.52
C LYS A 41 11.24 -3.07 5.36
N THR A 42 10.29 -3.37 4.49
CA THR A 42 9.89 -4.71 4.08
C THR A 42 9.84 -4.75 2.56
N LYS A 43 10.43 -5.79 1.95
CA LYS A 43 10.39 -5.98 0.50
C LYS A 43 8.95 -6.08 0.00
N LEU A 44 8.62 -5.32 -1.04
CA LEU A 44 7.31 -5.40 -1.68
C LEU A 44 7.28 -6.55 -2.68
N THR A 45 6.40 -7.53 -2.46
CA THR A 45 6.16 -8.62 -3.41
C THR A 45 5.06 -8.23 -4.41
N LEU A 46 5.04 -8.85 -5.59
CA LEU A 46 3.99 -8.62 -6.60
C LEU A 46 2.58 -8.97 -6.08
N GLU A 47 2.48 -10.06 -5.31
CA GLU A 47 1.24 -10.45 -4.65
C GLU A 47 0.76 -9.34 -3.69
N ARG A 48 1.69 -8.80 -2.88
CA ARG A 48 1.37 -7.73 -1.94
C ARG A 48 1.02 -6.43 -2.65
N LEU A 49 1.71 -6.11 -3.74
CA LEU A 49 1.40 -4.95 -4.59
C LEU A 49 -0.03 -5.06 -5.14
N SER A 50 -0.43 -6.26 -5.60
CA SER A 50 -1.78 -6.52 -6.11
C SER A 50 -2.85 -6.35 -5.03
N GLN A 51 -2.62 -6.90 -3.84
CA GLN A 51 -3.52 -6.73 -2.69
C GLN A 51 -3.63 -5.26 -2.27
N ILE A 52 -2.54 -4.51 -2.28
CA ILE A 52 -2.53 -3.07 -1.96
C ILE A 52 -3.31 -2.29 -3.01
N ALA A 53 -3.19 -2.62 -4.30
CA ALA A 53 -3.98 -1.99 -5.36
C ALA A 53 -5.48 -2.21 -5.15
N GLU A 54 -5.87 -3.45 -4.84
CA GLU A 54 -7.26 -3.81 -4.56
C GLU A 54 -7.81 -3.05 -3.33
N ALA A 55 -7.07 -3.05 -2.22
CA ALA A 55 -7.45 -2.33 -1.01
C ALA A 55 -7.48 -0.80 -1.19
N LEU A 56 -6.66 -0.26 -2.09
CA LEU A 56 -6.70 1.15 -2.49
C LEU A 56 -7.73 1.43 -3.58
N GLU A 57 -8.53 0.44 -4.01
CA GLU A 57 -9.51 0.54 -5.09
C GLU A 57 -8.90 1.15 -6.36
N THR A 58 -7.71 0.70 -6.76
CA THR A 58 -6.96 1.17 -7.92
C THR A 58 -6.36 -0.01 -8.67
N LYS A 59 -5.78 0.22 -9.85
CA LYS A 59 -5.12 -0.83 -10.60
C LYS A 59 -3.63 -0.86 -10.31
N VAL A 60 -3.01 -2.02 -10.47
CA VAL A 60 -1.56 -2.18 -10.24
C VAL A 60 -0.75 -1.29 -11.19
N GLU A 61 -1.27 -1.02 -12.39
CA GLU A 61 -0.64 -0.13 -13.37
C GLU A 61 -0.65 1.34 -12.96
N ASP A 62 -1.54 1.73 -12.03
CA ASP A 62 -1.63 3.09 -11.48
C ASP A 62 -0.71 3.29 -10.27
N LEU A 63 -0.15 2.20 -9.71
CA LEU A 63 0.79 2.22 -8.59
C LEU A 63 2.23 2.56 -8.98
#